data_AF-A0A9Q0WCZ5-F1
#
_entry.id   AF-A0A9Q0WCZ5-F1
#
_cell.length_a   1.000
_cell.length_b   1.000
_cell.length_c   1.000
_cell.angle_alpha   90.00
_cell.angle_beta   90.00
_cell.angle_gamma   90.00
#
_symmetry.space_group_name_H-M   'P 1'
#
loop_
_entity.id
_entity.type
_entity.pdbx_description
1 polymer ?
#
loop_
_entity_poly.entity_id
_entity_poly.type
_entity_poly.pdbx_seq_one_letter_code
_entity_poly.pdbx_strand_id
1 'polypeptide(L)'
;MANWQVTRLKCGGFLFGLRLNHTMSDGSGLAQFLTAVGEMARGATAPSVPAVWERYVLNARNPPRVTCTHREYEEVADNKATIIPPDDMAHRSFFFGPSEISALRKLIPPSPQPLFYFRNINSMSLDLSHHCSPTRSYCRNAHNLPQVATAGELFKKPIGYALELVRKAKASMTEEYLQSTASLMVLRGRPLFTVPGTYIVSDLGRAVLEKADFGWGDAIYGGVAKAVPELASFYVPFTNKKGEDGIVVPLCLPAPAMERFFQGA
;
A
#
# COMPACT_ATOMS: atom_id res chain seq x y z
N MET A 1 2.71 15.90 10.92
CA MET A 1 1.44 16.64 11.06
C MET A 1 0.31 15.77 10.50
N ALA A 2 -0.77 15.63 11.26
CA ALA A 2 -2.01 14.99 10.81
C ALA A 2 -3.11 16.05 10.86
N ASN A 3 -3.89 16.17 9.78
CA ASN A 3 -5.00 17.11 9.70
C ASN A 3 -6.27 16.32 9.36
N TRP A 4 -7.34 16.54 10.12
CA TRP A 4 -8.65 15.97 9.81
C TRP A 4 -9.64 17.05 9.38
N GLN A 5 -10.66 16.67 8.63
CA GLN A 5 -11.77 17.52 8.21
C GLN A 5 -13.06 16.71 8.23
N VAL A 6 -14.13 17.30 8.78
CA VAL A 6 -15.49 16.74 8.68
C VAL A 6 -16.31 17.66 7.80
N THR A 7 -16.89 17.11 6.73
CA THR A 7 -17.74 17.85 5.80
C THR A 7 -19.15 17.26 5.83
N ARG A 8 -20.13 18.04 6.28
CA ARG A 8 -21.54 17.63 6.27
C ARG A 8 -22.15 17.81 4.89
N LEU A 9 -22.87 16.79 4.42
CA LEU A 9 -23.57 16.78 3.14
C LEU A 9 -25.01 17.25 3.31
N LYS A 10 -25.63 17.75 2.23
CA LYS A 10 -27.03 18.20 2.23
C LYS A 10 -28.02 17.11 2.62
N CYS A 11 -27.71 15.85 2.33
CA CYS A 11 -28.54 14.68 2.69
C CYS A 11 -28.42 14.27 4.18
N GLY A 12 -27.66 15.00 4.99
CA GLY A 12 -27.45 14.70 6.41
C GLY A 12 -26.26 13.76 6.68
N GLY A 13 -25.76 13.04 5.68
CA GLY A 13 -24.50 12.30 5.76
C GLY A 13 -23.27 13.21 5.92
N PHE A 14 -22.10 12.63 6.17
CA PHE A 14 -20.85 13.38 6.28
C PHE A 14 -19.68 12.64 5.64
N LEU A 15 -18.63 13.39 5.35
CA LEU A 15 -17.33 12.89 4.92
C LEU A 15 -16.31 13.16 6.03
N PHE A 16 -15.53 12.15 6.40
CA PHE A 16 -14.37 12.29 7.27
C PHE A 16 -13.10 12.19 6.41
N GLY A 17 -12.39 13.30 6.26
CA GLY A 17 -11.13 13.38 5.53
C GLY A 17 -9.95 13.43 6.48
N LEU A 18 -8.92 12.61 6.24
CA LEU A 18 -7.67 12.65 6.99
C LEU A 18 -6.47 12.79 6.05
N ARG A 19 -5.62 13.77 6.34
CA ARG A 19 -4.28 13.90 5.77
C ARG A 19 -3.26 13.52 6.82
N LEU A 20 -2.41 12.55 6.51
CA LEU A 20 -1.36 12.04 7.39
C LEU A 20 0.01 12.21 6.73
N ASN A 21 1.00 12.69 7.48
CA ASN A 21 2.38 12.59 7.03
C ASN A 21 2.79 11.11 7.02
N HIS A 22 3.02 10.57 5.82
CA HIS A 22 3.32 9.15 5.63
C HIS A 22 4.54 8.72 6.45
N THR A 23 5.58 9.54 6.67
CA THR A 23 6.74 9.21 7.53
C THR A 23 6.34 8.87 8.97
N MET A 24 5.20 9.33 9.45
CA MET A 24 4.72 9.05 10.81
C MET A 24 4.06 7.68 10.93
N SER A 25 3.40 7.17 9.89
CA SER A 25 2.63 5.93 9.92
C SER A 25 2.36 5.38 8.52
N ASP A 26 2.31 4.05 8.42
CA ASP A 26 1.79 3.33 7.25
C ASP A 26 0.27 3.18 7.32
N GLY A 27 -0.32 2.48 6.34
CA GLY A 27 -1.75 2.22 6.28
C GLY A 27 -2.29 1.42 7.48
N SER A 28 -1.52 0.45 7.99
CA SER A 28 -1.90 -0.32 9.18
C SER A 28 -1.94 0.55 10.44
N GLY A 29 -0.90 1.37 10.66
CA GLY A 29 -0.89 2.28 11.80
C GLY A 29 -1.99 3.35 11.70
N LEU A 30 -2.36 3.77 10.49
CA LEU A 30 -3.51 4.64 10.27
C LEU A 30 -4.83 3.94 10.65
N ALA A 31 -5.03 2.71 10.21
CA ALA A 31 -6.21 1.92 10.55
C ALA A 31 -6.40 1.83 12.07
N GLN A 32 -5.34 1.46 12.79
CA GLN A 32 -5.36 1.38 14.24
C GLN A 32 -5.63 2.71 14.92
N PHE A 33 -5.03 3.79 14.40
CA PHE A 33 -5.32 5.14 14.89
C PHE A 33 -6.80 5.47 14.74
N LEU A 34 -7.41 5.21 13.59
CA LEU A 34 -8.83 5.46 13.36
C LEU A 34 -9.72 4.57 14.23
N THR A 35 -9.39 3.29 14.41
CA THR A 35 -10.07 2.40 15.34
C THR A 35 -10.03 2.96 16.76
N ALA A 36 -8.86 3.37 17.25
CA ALA A 36 -8.70 3.96 18.56
C ALA A 36 -9.53 5.24 18.71
N VAL A 37 -9.48 6.16 17.73
CA VAL A 37 -10.31 7.38 17.76
C VAL A 37 -11.80 7.04 17.80
N GLY A 38 -12.24 6.02 17.05
CA GLY A 38 -13.61 5.54 17.07
C GLY A 38 -14.05 4.95 18.42
N GLU A 39 -13.18 4.18 19.07
CA GLU A 39 -13.41 3.69 20.44
C GLU A 39 -13.54 4.83 21.44
N MET A 40 -12.61 5.81 21.41
CA MET A 40 -12.64 6.96 22.31
C MET A 40 -13.90 7.81 22.08
N ALA A 41 -14.31 8.01 20.81
CA ALA A 41 -15.53 8.74 20.47
C ALA A 41 -16.80 8.05 21.00
N ARG A 42 -16.78 6.73 21.16
CA ARG A 42 -17.86 5.93 21.75
C ARG A 42 -17.76 5.79 23.28
N GLY A 43 -16.84 6.52 23.91
CA GLY A 43 -16.71 6.58 25.37
C GLY A 43 -15.75 5.56 25.97
N ALA A 44 -14.92 4.89 25.17
CA ALA A 44 -13.83 4.08 25.72
C ALA A 44 -12.85 4.96 26.50
N THR A 45 -12.36 4.47 27.64
CA THR A 45 -11.38 5.18 28.46
C THR A 45 -9.96 5.01 27.95
N ALA A 46 -9.70 3.98 27.13
CA ALA A 46 -8.43 3.70 26.49
C ALA A 46 -8.65 2.88 25.21
N PRO A 47 -7.74 2.97 24.22
CA PRO A 47 -7.78 2.11 23.04
C PRO A 47 -7.61 0.63 23.40
N SER A 48 -8.30 -0.25 22.67
CA SER A 48 -8.21 -1.71 22.82
C SER A 48 -6.82 -2.26 22.48
N VAL A 49 -6.15 -1.63 21.51
CA VAL A 49 -4.76 -1.90 21.14
C VAL A 49 -3.88 -0.72 21.56
N PRO A 50 -2.97 -0.91 22.52
CA PRO A 50 -2.10 0.17 22.97
C PRO A 50 -1.09 0.55 21.89
N ALA A 51 -0.82 1.84 21.76
CA ALA A 51 0.21 2.33 20.84
C ALA A 51 1.61 1.94 21.35
N VAL A 52 2.42 1.32 20.49
CA VAL A 52 3.84 1.02 20.78
C VAL A 52 4.72 2.10 20.14
N TRP A 53 5.43 2.86 20.98
CA TRP A 53 6.26 3.98 20.55
C TRP A 53 7.75 3.63 20.39
N GLU A 54 8.13 2.37 20.66
CA GLU A 54 9.51 1.84 20.68
C GLU A 54 10.15 1.76 19.27
N ARG A 55 10.20 2.88 18.53
CA ARG A 55 10.74 2.92 17.15
C ARG A 55 12.22 2.53 17.07
N TYR A 56 12.94 2.54 18.20
CA TYR A 56 14.34 2.15 18.28
C TYR A 56 14.59 0.68 17.95
N VAL A 57 13.58 -0.20 18.06
CA VAL A 57 13.74 -1.62 17.66
C VAL A 57 14.00 -1.78 16.16
N LEU A 58 13.75 -0.72 15.38
CA LEU A 58 13.95 -0.65 13.95
C LEU A 58 15.20 0.17 13.57
N ASN A 59 16.06 0.47 14.55
CA ASN A 59 17.34 1.12 14.29
C ASN A 59 18.28 0.19 13.53
N ALA A 60 19.21 0.77 12.79
CA ALA A 60 20.31 0.01 12.21
C ALA A 60 21.16 -0.64 13.30
N ARG A 61 21.87 -1.70 12.92
CA ARG A 61 22.93 -2.30 13.74
C ARG A 61 24.02 -1.28 14.03
N ASN A 62 24.78 -1.53 15.11
CA ASN A 62 25.98 -0.77 15.45
C ASN A 62 27.19 -1.72 15.47
N PRO A 63 28.18 -1.58 14.57
CA PRO A 63 28.24 -0.60 13.48
C PRO A 63 27.22 -0.92 12.35
N PRO A 64 26.78 0.09 11.57
CA PRO A 64 25.90 -0.15 10.44
C PRO A 64 26.63 -0.97 9.37
N ARG A 65 25.98 -2.01 8.86
CA ARG A 65 26.54 -2.91 7.83
C ARG A 65 25.49 -3.15 6.75
N VAL A 66 25.80 -2.77 5.51
CA VAL A 66 24.99 -3.09 4.33
C VAL A 66 25.42 -4.46 3.83
N THR A 67 24.51 -5.43 3.88
CA THR A 67 24.76 -6.85 3.55
C THR A 67 24.01 -7.30 2.30
N CYS A 68 23.01 -6.51 1.87
CA CYS A 68 22.17 -6.76 0.71
C CYS A 68 22.40 -5.70 -0.37
N THR A 69 22.20 -6.08 -1.63
CA THR A 69 22.10 -5.12 -2.73
C THR A 69 20.72 -4.47 -2.71
N HIS A 70 20.68 -3.14 -2.63
CA HIS A 70 19.44 -2.36 -2.62
C HIS A 70 19.25 -1.62 -3.94
N ARG A 71 18.73 -2.34 -4.94
CA ARG A 71 18.51 -1.83 -6.30
C ARG A 71 17.51 -0.68 -6.34
N GLU A 72 16.58 -0.67 -5.40
CA GLU A 72 15.59 0.38 -5.24
C GLU A 72 16.21 1.76 -4.94
N TYR A 73 17.47 1.81 -4.46
CA TYR A 73 18.22 3.04 -4.16
C TYR A 73 19.47 3.21 -5.05
N GLU A 74 19.57 2.51 -6.18
CA GLU A 74 20.63 2.74 -7.16
C GLU A 74 20.44 4.11 -7.83
N GLU A 75 21.53 4.87 -7.97
CA GLU A 75 21.48 6.17 -8.65
C GLU A 75 21.26 5.97 -10.14
N VAL A 76 20.15 6.49 -10.65
CA VAL A 76 19.85 6.54 -12.09
C VAL A 76 20.07 7.96 -12.58
N ALA A 77 20.72 8.10 -13.75
CA ALA A 77 21.15 9.38 -14.32
C ALA A 77 20.00 10.39 -14.55
N ASP A 78 18.76 9.91 -14.64
CA ASP A 78 17.55 10.72 -14.69
C ASP A 78 16.66 10.35 -13.50
N ASN A 79 16.76 11.10 -12.41
CA ASN A 79 15.93 10.90 -11.20
C ASN A 79 14.69 11.79 -11.19
N LYS A 80 14.51 12.62 -12.21
CA LYS A 80 13.34 13.48 -12.37
C LYS A 80 12.34 12.69 -13.19
N ALA A 81 11.33 12.13 -12.52
CA ALA A 81 10.14 11.68 -13.22
C ALA A 81 9.68 12.81 -14.16
N THR A 82 9.42 12.50 -15.42
CA THR A 82 8.79 13.44 -16.36
C THR A 82 7.51 13.93 -15.70
N ILE A 83 7.49 15.18 -15.22
CA ILE A 83 6.32 15.75 -14.58
C ILE A 83 5.33 16.06 -15.71
N ILE A 84 4.49 15.08 -16.07
CA ILE A 84 3.36 15.33 -16.94
C ILE A 84 2.42 16.29 -16.19
N PRO A 85 1.96 17.37 -16.83
CA PRO A 85 1.03 18.30 -16.21
C PRO A 85 -0.18 17.56 -15.61
N PRO A 86 -0.60 17.89 -14.38
CA PRO A 86 -1.74 17.23 -13.74
C PRO A 86 -3.03 17.25 -14.58
N ASP A 87 -3.19 18.27 -15.43
CA ASP A 87 -4.35 18.48 -16.28
C ASP A 87 -4.44 17.47 -17.44
N ASP A 88 -3.33 16.82 -17.80
CA ASP A 88 -3.28 15.78 -18.84
C ASP A 88 -3.50 14.36 -18.28
N MET A 89 -3.74 14.25 -16.98
CA MET A 89 -3.93 12.98 -16.28
C MET A 89 -5.41 12.61 -16.16
N ALA A 90 -5.75 11.38 -16.57
CA ALA A 90 -7.06 10.81 -16.40
C ALA A 90 -7.12 9.92 -15.15
N HIS A 91 -8.05 10.24 -14.24
CA HIS A 91 -8.40 9.38 -13.12
C HIS A 91 -9.59 8.48 -13.48
N ARG A 92 -9.45 7.17 -13.26
CA ARG A 92 -10.52 6.17 -13.39
C ARG A 92 -10.43 5.17 -12.26
N SER A 93 -11.56 4.57 -11.90
CA SER A 93 -11.63 3.49 -10.90
C SER A 93 -12.26 2.27 -11.53
N PHE A 94 -11.64 1.11 -11.34
CA PHE A 94 -12.07 -0.15 -11.89
C PHE A 94 -12.51 -1.07 -10.77
N PHE A 95 -13.70 -1.66 -10.89
CA PHE A 95 -14.21 -2.62 -9.92
C PHE A 95 -13.94 -4.03 -10.42
N PHE A 96 -13.33 -4.85 -9.55
CA PHE A 96 -13.10 -6.27 -9.77
C PHE A 96 -13.93 -7.05 -8.76
N GLY A 97 -15.03 -7.62 -9.23
CA GLY A 97 -15.91 -8.48 -8.44
C GLY A 97 -15.45 -9.95 -8.47
N PRO A 98 -16.26 -10.85 -7.91
CA PRO A 98 -15.94 -12.27 -7.83
C PRO A 98 -15.68 -12.92 -9.20
N SER A 99 -16.44 -12.52 -10.23
CA SER A 99 -16.30 -12.99 -11.61
C SER A 99 -14.96 -12.61 -12.22
N GLU A 100 -14.57 -11.34 -12.14
CA GLU A 100 -13.32 -10.84 -12.71
C GLU A 100 -12.12 -11.44 -11.98
N ILE A 101 -12.18 -11.51 -10.64
CA ILE A 101 -11.14 -12.15 -9.83
C ILE A 101 -11.02 -13.64 -10.18
N SER A 102 -12.13 -14.34 -10.39
CA SER A 102 -12.12 -15.74 -10.81
C SER A 102 -11.48 -15.92 -12.18
N ALA A 103 -11.80 -15.04 -13.14
CA ALA A 103 -11.20 -15.06 -14.47
C ALA A 103 -9.68 -14.83 -14.40
N LEU A 104 -9.21 -13.84 -13.63
CA LEU A 104 -7.79 -13.59 -13.41
C LEU A 104 -7.07 -14.78 -12.78
N ARG A 105 -7.70 -15.46 -11.81
CA ARG A 105 -7.12 -16.66 -11.18
C ARG A 105 -6.95 -17.82 -12.16
N LYS A 106 -7.84 -17.97 -13.15
CA LYS A 106 -7.72 -19.02 -14.18
C LYS A 106 -6.52 -18.81 -15.11
N LEU A 107 -6.04 -17.57 -15.25
CA LEU A 107 -4.85 -17.25 -16.04
C LEU A 107 -3.54 -17.58 -15.30
N ILE A 108 -3.61 -17.91 -14.01
CA ILE A 108 -2.47 -18.19 -13.16
C ILE A 108 -2.28 -19.71 -13.07
N PRO A 109 -1.09 -20.26 -13.38
CA PRO A 109 -0.84 -21.68 -13.23
C PRO A 109 -0.99 -22.11 -11.76
N PRO A 110 -1.51 -23.32 -11.47
CA PRO A 110 -1.68 -23.82 -10.12
C PRO A 110 -0.31 -23.86 -9.41
N SER A 111 -0.24 -23.20 -8.26
CA SER A 111 0.98 -23.10 -7.46
C SER A 111 0.77 -23.77 -6.09
N PRO A 112 1.74 -24.56 -5.60
CA PRO A 112 1.61 -25.30 -4.34
C PRO A 112 1.64 -24.42 -3.09
N GLN A 113 1.99 -23.13 -3.17
CA GLN A 113 1.88 -22.22 -2.03
C GLN A 113 0.67 -21.29 -2.24
N PRO A 114 -0.16 -21.06 -1.20
CA PRO A 114 -1.38 -20.28 -1.30
C PRO A 114 -1.11 -18.93 -1.97
N LEU A 115 -2.03 -18.50 -2.84
CA LEU A 115 -2.09 -17.10 -3.27
C LEU A 115 -2.45 -16.27 -2.02
N PHE A 116 -1.45 -15.94 -1.22
CA PHE A 116 -1.61 -14.91 -0.21
C PHE A 116 -1.81 -13.60 -0.98
N TYR A 117 -3.09 -13.19 -1.03
CA TYR A 117 -3.56 -11.86 -1.42
C TYR A 117 -2.46 -10.83 -1.19
N PHE A 118 -2.14 -10.09 -2.25
CA PHE A 118 -1.17 -8.99 -2.35
C PHE A 118 -0.67 -8.46 -0.99
N ARG A 119 0.16 -9.25 -0.29
CA ARG A 119 0.80 -8.81 0.96
C ARG A 119 1.59 -7.57 0.59
N ASN A 120 1.11 -6.43 1.06
CA ASN A 120 1.65 -5.12 0.79
C ASN A 120 3.17 -5.16 0.85
N ILE A 121 3.82 -4.81 -0.25
CA ILE A 121 5.26 -4.58 -0.27
C ILE A 121 5.58 -3.28 0.51
N ASN A 122 4.59 -2.40 0.70
CA ASN A 122 4.73 -1.10 1.38
C ASN A 122 4.36 -1.08 2.87
N SER A 123 3.73 -2.16 3.35
CA SER A 123 3.33 -2.31 4.76
C SER A 123 3.85 -3.64 5.26
N MET A 124 5.18 -3.78 5.30
CA MET A 124 5.73 -4.51 6.44
C MET A 124 5.51 -3.65 7.68
N SER A 125 4.28 -3.71 8.21
CA SER A 125 4.18 -3.93 9.64
C SER A 125 5.02 -5.18 9.85
N LEU A 126 6.18 -5.02 10.48
CA LEU A 126 6.95 -6.13 11.01
C LEU A 126 5.99 -6.83 11.98
N ASP A 127 5.22 -7.77 11.46
CA ASP A 127 4.57 -8.76 12.27
C ASP A 127 5.71 -9.67 12.73
N LEU A 128 6.41 -9.21 13.77
CA LEU A 128 7.37 -9.99 14.54
C LEU A 128 6.63 -11.09 15.34
N SER A 129 5.48 -11.57 14.88
CA SER A 129 4.63 -12.58 15.51
C SER A 129 5.34 -13.90 15.79
N HIS A 130 6.50 -14.15 15.16
CA HIS A 130 7.32 -15.31 15.49
C HIS A 130 8.19 -15.13 16.75
N HIS A 131 8.41 -13.91 17.26
CA HIS A 131 9.24 -13.65 18.45
C HIS A 131 8.65 -12.63 19.44
N CYS A 132 7.54 -11.96 19.11
CA CYS A 132 6.81 -11.09 20.01
C CYS A 132 5.31 -11.29 19.81
N SER A 133 4.56 -11.36 20.90
CA SER A 133 3.12 -11.63 20.96
C SER A 133 2.30 -10.86 19.90
N PRO A 134 1.18 -11.43 19.42
CA PRO A 134 0.34 -10.90 18.32
C PRO A 134 -0.35 -9.54 18.59
N THR A 135 0.08 -8.81 19.61
CA THR A 135 -0.54 -7.57 20.12
C THR A 135 0.33 -6.32 19.95
N ARG A 136 1.55 -6.43 19.37
CA ARG A 136 2.45 -5.28 19.19
C ARG A 136 2.44 -4.78 17.75
N SER A 137 1.93 -3.58 17.53
CA SER A 137 1.98 -2.91 16.23
C SER A 137 3.06 -1.83 16.18
N TYR A 138 3.88 -1.87 15.15
CA TYR A 138 4.89 -0.84 14.89
C TYR A 138 4.47 -0.02 13.67
N CYS A 139 4.18 1.26 13.88
CA CYS A 139 3.92 2.21 12.80
C CYS A 139 5.23 2.55 12.07
N ARG A 140 5.57 1.81 11.00
CA ARG A 140 6.66 2.18 10.10
C ARG A 140 6.29 1.92 8.64
N ASN A 141 6.79 2.79 7.76
CA ASN A 141 6.81 2.56 6.32
C ASN A 141 8.09 1.80 5.93
N ALA A 142 7.95 0.76 5.13
CA ALA A 142 9.05 0.15 4.40
C ALA A 142 8.66 0.17 2.92
N HIS A 143 9.45 0.82 2.06
CA HIS A 143 9.28 0.80 0.60
C HIS A 143 10.42 -0.03 0.03
N ASN A 144 10.17 -1.22 -0.50
CA ASN A 144 11.25 -2.07 -1.02
C ASN A 144 10.86 -2.70 -2.36
N LEU A 145 11.65 -2.48 -3.41
CA LEU A 145 11.38 -2.97 -4.77
C LEU A 145 12.50 -3.92 -5.22
N PRO A 146 12.41 -5.22 -4.91
CA PRO A 146 13.52 -6.14 -5.15
C PRO A 146 13.57 -6.74 -6.57
N GLN A 147 12.51 -6.59 -7.37
CA GLN A 147 12.42 -7.24 -8.69
C GLN A 147 12.22 -6.23 -9.80
N VAL A 148 12.99 -6.43 -10.88
CA VAL A 148 12.99 -5.57 -12.07
C VAL A 148 12.65 -6.45 -13.27
N ALA A 149 11.78 -5.96 -14.14
CA ALA A 149 11.47 -6.56 -15.43
C ALA A 149 11.25 -5.45 -16.45
N THR A 150 11.56 -5.74 -17.71
CA THR A 150 11.27 -4.78 -18.79
C THR A 150 9.78 -4.81 -19.14
N ALA A 151 9.24 -3.69 -19.63
CA ALA A 151 7.87 -3.63 -20.15
C ALA A 151 7.63 -4.69 -21.24
N GLY A 152 8.63 -4.96 -22.09
CA GLY A 152 8.58 -5.99 -23.12
C GLY A 152 8.47 -7.41 -22.55
N GLU A 153 9.12 -7.71 -21.44
CA GLU A 153 8.97 -9.00 -20.75
C GLU A 153 7.59 -9.16 -20.12
N LEU A 154 7.09 -8.11 -19.44
CA LEU A 154 5.76 -8.13 -18.84
C LEU A 154 4.65 -8.25 -19.90
N PHE A 155 4.85 -7.67 -21.09
CA PHE A 155 3.89 -7.74 -22.19
C PHE A 155 3.92 -9.11 -22.91
N LYS A 156 5.10 -9.69 -23.13
CA LYS A 156 5.25 -10.91 -23.93
C LYS A 156 5.09 -12.21 -23.12
N LYS A 157 5.39 -12.18 -21.82
CA LYS A 157 5.31 -13.36 -20.95
C LYS A 157 3.90 -13.45 -20.32
N PRO A 158 3.39 -14.67 -20.05
CA PRO A 158 2.08 -14.84 -19.42
C PRO A 158 2.03 -14.24 -18.02
N ILE A 159 0.82 -13.92 -17.52
CA ILE A 159 0.61 -13.26 -16.22
C ILE A 159 1.27 -13.99 -15.03
N GLY A 160 1.43 -15.31 -15.13
CA GLY A 160 2.17 -16.11 -14.14
C GLY A 160 3.62 -15.69 -13.95
N TYR A 161 4.27 -15.14 -14.98
CA TYR A 161 5.62 -14.58 -14.88
C TYR A 161 5.66 -13.37 -13.95
N ALA A 162 4.75 -12.41 -14.14
CA ALA A 162 4.64 -11.24 -13.28
C ALA A 162 4.33 -11.64 -11.83
N LEU A 163 3.44 -12.63 -11.65
CA LEU A 163 3.15 -13.17 -10.32
C LEU A 163 4.40 -13.76 -9.66
N GLU A 164 5.21 -14.52 -10.39
CA GLU A 164 6.43 -15.12 -9.85
C GLU A 164 7.45 -14.05 -9.43
N LEU A 165 7.58 -12.96 -10.18
CA LEU A 165 8.38 -11.80 -9.76
C LEU A 165 7.86 -11.23 -8.43
N VAL A 166 6.54 -11.04 -8.28
CA VAL A 166 5.96 -10.57 -7.03
C VAL A 166 6.22 -11.56 -5.87
N ARG A 167 6.18 -12.87 -6.12
CA ARG A 167 6.48 -13.90 -5.10
C ARG A 167 7.94 -13.85 -4.67
N LYS A 168 8.87 -13.81 -5.61
CA LYS A 168 10.31 -13.66 -5.34
C LYS A 168 10.60 -12.37 -4.61
N ALA A 169 9.95 -11.29 -4.99
CA ALA A 169 10.06 -10.00 -4.31
C ALA A 169 9.68 -10.13 -2.84
N LYS A 170 8.49 -10.67 -2.56
CA LYS A 170 8.05 -10.92 -1.18
C LYS A 170 8.98 -11.85 -0.41
N ALA A 171 9.47 -12.92 -1.04
CA ALA A 171 10.36 -13.88 -0.40
C ALA A 171 11.73 -13.28 -0.04
N SER A 172 12.22 -12.31 -0.83
CA SER A 172 13.47 -11.60 -0.52
C SER A 172 13.38 -10.64 0.67
N MET A 173 12.17 -10.30 1.14
CA MET A 173 11.97 -9.41 2.28
C MET A 173 12.17 -10.16 3.60
N THR A 174 13.43 -10.39 3.94
CA THR A 174 13.85 -11.02 5.20
C THR A 174 14.18 -9.96 6.25
N GLU A 175 14.28 -10.38 7.51
CA GLU A 175 14.80 -9.52 8.59
C GLU A 175 16.19 -8.96 8.25
N GLU A 176 17.05 -9.79 7.65
CA GLU A 176 18.37 -9.37 7.19
C GLU A 176 18.29 -8.24 6.15
N TYR A 177 17.38 -8.37 5.19
CA TYR A 177 17.17 -7.34 4.17
C TYR A 177 16.74 -6.02 4.80
N LEU A 178 15.79 -6.04 5.75
CA LEU A 178 15.35 -4.84 6.47
C LEU A 178 16.47 -4.19 7.28
N GLN A 179 17.28 -4.99 7.96
CA GLN A 179 18.41 -4.52 8.75
C GLN A 179 19.52 -3.92 7.87
N SER A 180 19.76 -4.52 6.70
CA SER A 180 20.63 -3.97 5.67
C SER A 180 20.10 -2.63 5.15
N THR A 181 18.80 -2.53 4.86
CA THR A 181 18.17 -1.27 4.46
C THR A 181 18.35 -0.20 5.54
N ALA A 182 18.09 -0.53 6.81
CA ALA A 182 18.27 0.43 7.91
C ALA A 182 19.71 0.92 8.00
N SER A 183 20.69 0.03 7.83
CA SER A 183 22.12 0.37 7.80
C SER A 183 22.47 1.28 6.61
N LEU A 184 21.91 1.01 5.42
CA LEU A 184 22.06 1.86 4.25
C LEU A 184 21.51 3.27 4.51
N MET A 185 20.34 3.39 5.15
CA MET A 185 19.73 4.68 5.48
C MET A 185 20.60 5.52 6.42
N VAL A 186 21.24 4.88 7.39
CA VAL A 186 22.18 5.55 8.32
C VAL A 186 23.43 6.03 7.58
N LEU A 187 23.97 5.21 6.69
CA LEU A 187 25.21 5.53 5.97
C LEU A 187 25.04 6.55 4.83
N ARG A 188 23.88 6.55 4.15
CA ARG A 188 23.62 7.36 2.94
C ARG A 188 22.55 8.44 3.12
N GLY A 189 22.01 8.64 4.32
CA GLY A 189 21.12 9.76 4.61
C GLY A 189 19.74 9.68 3.93
N ARG A 190 19.17 8.47 3.78
CA ARG A 190 17.88 8.19 3.12
C ARG A 190 17.82 8.62 1.64
N PRO A 191 18.50 7.87 0.76
CA PRO A 191 18.39 8.10 -0.69
C PRO A 191 16.93 8.00 -1.15
N LEU A 192 16.60 8.80 -2.16
CA LEU A 192 15.34 8.63 -2.90
C LEU A 192 15.38 7.29 -3.62
N PHE A 193 14.22 6.63 -3.72
CA PHE A 193 14.11 5.44 -4.55
C PHE A 193 13.97 5.83 -6.03
N THR A 194 14.34 4.92 -6.93
CA THR A 194 14.20 5.13 -8.38
C THR A 194 12.72 5.25 -8.76
N VAL A 195 12.31 6.45 -9.20
CA VAL A 195 10.91 6.74 -9.61
C VAL A 195 10.64 6.38 -11.07
N PRO A 196 11.50 6.70 -12.06
CA PRO A 196 11.21 6.39 -13.45
C PRO A 196 11.11 4.87 -13.70
N GLY A 197 10.04 4.46 -14.38
CA GLY A 197 9.77 3.04 -14.65
C GLY A 197 9.28 2.24 -13.44
N THR A 198 9.09 2.87 -12.29
CA THR A 198 8.54 2.24 -11.09
C THR A 198 7.03 2.42 -11.01
N TYR A 199 6.33 1.33 -10.74
CA TYR A 199 4.90 1.36 -10.43
C TYR A 199 4.62 0.63 -9.12
N ILE A 200 3.94 1.31 -8.21
CA ILE A 200 3.69 0.86 -6.84
C ILE A 200 2.24 0.36 -6.72
N VAL A 201 2.08 -0.83 -6.15
CA VAL A 201 0.76 -1.38 -5.82
C VAL A 201 0.67 -1.53 -4.30
N SER A 202 -0.35 -0.91 -3.71
CA SER A 202 -0.62 -1.01 -2.27
C SER A 202 -1.99 -1.64 -2.01
N ASP A 203 -2.03 -2.75 -1.27
CA ASP A 203 -3.26 -3.42 -0.87
C ASP A 203 -3.81 -2.83 0.44
N LEU A 204 -4.93 -2.12 0.39
CA LEU A 204 -5.58 -1.57 1.57
C LEU A 204 -6.60 -2.53 2.20
N GLY A 205 -6.68 -3.77 1.72
CA GLY A 205 -7.59 -4.79 2.21
C GLY A 205 -7.51 -5.08 3.71
N ARG A 206 -6.34 -4.86 4.31
CA ARG A 206 -6.11 -5.05 5.75
C ARG A 206 -6.20 -3.79 6.58
N ALA A 207 -6.24 -2.61 5.94
CA ALA A 207 -6.41 -1.36 6.67
C ALA A 207 -7.87 -1.19 7.14
N VAL A 208 -8.82 -1.95 6.58
CA VAL A 208 -10.25 -2.00 6.97
C VAL A 208 -10.79 -0.63 7.38
N LEU A 209 -10.51 0.38 6.54
CA LEU A 209 -10.83 1.77 6.86
C LEU A 209 -12.34 1.99 6.92
N GLU A 210 -13.14 1.12 6.26
CA GLU A 210 -14.59 1.16 6.35
C GLU A 210 -15.15 0.82 7.76
N LYS A 211 -14.37 0.14 8.61
CA LYS A 211 -14.80 -0.22 9.99
C LYS A 211 -14.47 0.82 11.04
N ALA A 212 -14.05 2.01 10.64
CA ALA A 212 -13.88 3.12 11.58
C ALA A 212 -15.26 3.65 12.01
N ASP A 213 -15.76 3.14 13.15
CA ASP A 213 -17.02 3.58 13.78
C ASP A 213 -16.76 4.60 14.89
N PHE A 214 -17.23 5.84 14.65
CA PHE A 214 -17.14 6.95 15.61
C PHE A 214 -18.40 7.12 16.47
N GLY A 215 -19.32 6.16 16.45
CA GLY A 215 -20.63 6.20 17.14
C GLY A 215 -21.84 6.29 16.21
N TRP A 216 -21.63 6.16 14.89
CA TRP A 216 -22.69 6.22 13.87
C TRP A 216 -22.75 4.96 12.99
N GLY A 217 -21.99 3.92 13.34
CA GLY A 217 -21.84 2.70 12.57
C GLY A 217 -20.69 2.77 11.58
N ASP A 218 -20.54 1.68 10.82
CA ASP A 218 -19.49 1.53 9.80
C ASP A 218 -19.65 2.54 8.66
N ALA A 219 -18.53 2.95 8.08
CA ALA A 219 -18.54 3.84 6.93
C ALA A 219 -19.06 3.10 5.68
N ILE A 220 -19.88 3.79 4.88
CA ILE A 220 -20.35 3.27 3.58
C ILE A 220 -19.17 3.07 2.61
N TYR A 221 -18.09 3.84 2.78
CA TYR A 221 -16.85 3.74 2.01
C TYR A 221 -15.65 4.21 2.84
N GLY A 222 -14.58 3.41 2.83
CA GLY A 222 -13.28 3.79 3.39
C GLY A 222 -12.17 3.54 2.38
N GLY A 223 -11.42 4.58 2.01
CA GLY A 223 -10.39 4.42 0.98
C GLY A 223 -9.62 5.70 0.69
N VAL A 224 -8.71 5.61 -0.28
CA VAL A 224 -7.96 6.78 -0.77
C VAL A 224 -8.86 7.70 -1.59
N ALA A 225 -8.70 9.01 -1.42
CA ALA A 225 -9.48 9.98 -2.19
C ALA A 225 -9.13 9.95 -3.69
N LYS A 226 -7.86 9.70 -4.03
CA LYS A 226 -7.33 9.62 -5.40
C LYS A 226 -6.12 8.68 -5.46
N ALA A 227 -5.87 8.09 -6.64
CA ALA A 227 -4.60 7.43 -6.95
C ALA A 227 -3.44 8.43 -7.03
N VAL A 228 -2.19 7.96 -6.91
CA VAL A 228 -1.00 8.81 -7.11
C VAL A 228 -0.65 8.78 -8.61
N PRO A 229 -0.63 9.94 -9.31
CA PRO A 229 -0.38 9.99 -10.75
C PRO A 229 0.87 9.22 -11.16
N GLU A 230 0.71 8.27 -12.09
CA GLU A 230 1.73 7.39 -12.68
C GLU A 230 2.59 6.54 -11.74
N LEU A 231 2.45 6.73 -10.42
CA LEU A 231 3.34 6.13 -9.44
C LEU A 231 2.68 5.00 -8.67
N ALA A 232 1.41 5.14 -8.29
CA ALA A 232 0.80 4.17 -7.39
C ALA A 232 -0.71 3.96 -7.56
N SER A 233 -1.11 2.69 -7.41
CA SER A 233 -2.50 2.28 -7.25
C SER A 233 -2.74 1.60 -5.90
N PHE A 234 -4.00 1.61 -5.49
CA PHE A 234 -4.45 1.06 -4.23
C PHE A 234 -5.52 0.00 -4.47
N TYR A 235 -5.45 -1.15 -3.82
CA TYR A 235 -6.55 -2.12 -3.84
C TYR A 235 -7.43 -1.83 -2.64
N VAL A 236 -8.63 -1.30 -2.90
CA VAL A 236 -9.55 -0.83 -1.86
C VAL A 236 -10.72 -1.81 -1.80
N PRO A 237 -10.99 -2.47 -0.66
CA PRO A 237 -12.22 -3.22 -0.47
C PRO A 237 -13.43 -2.36 -0.77
N PHE A 238 -14.39 -2.91 -1.48
CA PHE A 238 -15.59 -2.17 -1.85
C PHE A 238 -16.76 -3.11 -2.08
N THR A 239 -17.90 -2.77 -1.50
CA THR A 239 -19.18 -3.42 -1.80
C THR A 239 -19.94 -2.52 -2.77
N ASN A 240 -20.29 -3.06 -3.94
CA ASN A 240 -20.99 -2.28 -4.96
C ASN A 240 -22.49 -2.08 -4.60
N LYS A 241 -23.21 -1.29 -5.42
CA LYS A 241 -24.65 -1.01 -5.20
C LYS A 241 -25.56 -2.25 -5.24
N LYS A 242 -25.08 -3.37 -5.78
CA LYS A 242 -25.80 -4.65 -5.82
C LYS A 242 -25.50 -5.53 -4.60
N GLY A 243 -24.66 -5.07 -3.68
CA GLY A 243 -24.22 -5.86 -2.52
C GLY A 243 -23.09 -6.84 -2.83
N GLU A 244 -22.42 -6.71 -3.98
CA GLU A 244 -21.30 -7.59 -4.34
C GLU A 244 -20.00 -7.02 -3.79
N ASP A 245 -19.31 -7.82 -2.98
CA ASP A 245 -17.98 -7.51 -2.48
C ASP A 245 -16.92 -7.68 -3.58
N GLY A 246 -16.00 -6.72 -3.65
CA GLY A 246 -14.91 -6.74 -4.60
C GLY A 246 -13.81 -5.76 -4.24
N ILE A 247 -13.00 -5.44 -5.24
CA ILE A 247 -11.87 -4.54 -5.11
C ILE A 247 -12.05 -3.39 -6.09
N VAL A 248 -11.98 -2.16 -5.58
CA VAL A 248 -11.82 -0.97 -6.42
C VAL A 248 -10.33 -0.65 -6.55
N VAL A 249 -9.89 -0.50 -7.79
CA VAL A 249 -8.53 -0.09 -8.15
C VAL A 249 -8.60 1.29 -8.82
N PRO A 250 -8.28 2.38 -8.11
CA PRO A 250 -8.15 3.69 -8.71
C PRO A 250 -6.80 3.75 -9.46
N LEU A 251 -6.85 4.22 -10.70
CA LEU A 251 -5.71 4.45 -11.58
C LEU A 251 -5.67 5.91 -11.99
N CYS A 252 -4.45 6.44 -12.14
CA CYS A 252 -4.19 7.76 -12.68
C CYS A 252 -3.04 7.67 -13.67
N LEU A 253 -3.38 7.84 -14.95
CA LEU A 253 -2.46 7.70 -16.08
C LEU A 253 -2.67 8.90 -17.03
N PRO A 254 -1.72 9.23 -17.91
CA PRO A 254 -1.94 10.19 -18.98
C PRO A 254 -3.18 9.81 -19.79
N ALA A 255 -3.99 10.78 -20.19
CA ALA A 255 -5.25 10.51 -20.86
C ALA A 255 -5.13 9.53 -22.05
N PRO A 256 -4.12 9.65 -22.96
CA PRO A 256 -3.95 8.69 -24.05
C PRO A 256 -3.56 7.27 -23.60
N ALA A 257 -2.93 7.12 -22.44
CA ALA A 257 -2.61 5.82 -21.85
C ALA A 257 -3.86 5.23 -21.17
N MET A 258 -4.66 6.05 -20.50
CA MET A 258 -5.92 5.63 -19.90
C MET A 258 -6.93 5.15 -20.95
N GLU A 259 -7.05 5.83 -22.09
CA GLU A 259 -7.92 5.39 -23.19
C GLU A 259 -7.49 4.02 -23.74
N ARG A 260 -6.18 3.80 -23.92
CA ARG A 260 -5.65 2.49 -24.32
C ARG A 260 -5.89 1.41 -23.28
N PHE A 261 -5.71 1.74 -22.00
CA PHE A 261 -6.00 0.83 -20.89
C PHE A 261 -7.48 0.45 -20.88
N PHE A 262 -8.38 1.42 -21.08
CA PHE A 262 -9.81 1.18 -21.07
C PHE A 262 -10.30 0.36 -22.27
N GLN A 263 -9.73 0.56 -23.46
CA GLN A 263 -10.09 -0.19 -24.67
C GLN A 263 -9.49 -1.61 -24.72
N GLY A 264 -8.39 -1.85 -24.00
CA GLY A 264 -7.72 -3.15 -23.91
C GLY A 264 -8.04 -3.97 -22.67
N ALA A 265 -8.84 -3.43 -21.73
CA ALA A 265 -9.30 -4.10 -20.51
C ALA A 265 -10.58 -4.92 -20.73
#